data_AF-A0A2I0HFE1-F1
#
_entry.id   AF-A0A2I0HFE1-F1
#
_cell.length_a   1.000
_cell.length_b   1.000
_cell.length_c   1.000
_cell.angle_alpha   90.00
_cell.angle_beta   90.00
_cell.angle_gamma   90.00
#
_symmetry.space_group_name_H-M   'P 1'
#
loop_
_entity.id
_entity.type
_entity.pdbx_description
1 polymer ?
#
loop_
_entity_poly.entity_id
_entity_poly.type
_entity_poly.pdbx_seq_one_letter_code
_entity_poly.pdbx_strand_id
1 'polypeptide(L)'
;MVKKGHDEGLKMAIGLLGEFELPLGLLPLQDVVEVGFVQATGYMWIVQKKKVEHSFKLISKLVSYDTEITGHIQKKRIKKLKGVKAKELMLWPP
;
A
#
# COMPACT_ATOMS: atom_id res chain seq x y z
N MET A 1 -5.09 15.69 -4.53
CA MET A 1 -3.71 16.08 -4.17
C MET A 1 -2.75 15.04 -4.71
N VAL A 2 -1.58 15.45 -5.19
CA VAL A 2 -0.54 14.56 -5.70
C VAL A 2 0.80 15.00 -5.10
N LYS A 3 1.59 14.06 -4.60
CA LYS A 3 2.92 14.27 -4.03
C LYS A 3 3.93 13.39 -4.75
N LYS A 4 5.05 13.97 -5.14
CA LYS A 4 6.12 13.29 -5.89
C LYS A 4 7.35 13.09 -5.02
N GLY A 5 8.09 12.04 -5.32
CA GLY A 5 9.28 11.68 -4.57
C GLY A 5 8.99 10.89 -3.30
N HIS A 6 10.04 10.26 -2.77
CA HIS A 6 9.89 9.24 -1.75
C HIS A 6 9.35 9.79 -0.43
N ASP A 7 9.98 10.85 0.10
CA ASP A 7 9.66 11.35 1.44
C ASP A 7 8.28 12.00 1.50
N GLU A 8 7.94 12.87 0.54
CA GLU A 8 6.62 13.50 0.48
C GLU A 8 5.52 12.48 0.19
N GLY A 9 5.77 11.52 -0.71
CA GLY A 9 4.85 10.43 -1.00
C GLY A 9 4.58 9.56 0.22
N LEU A 10 5.63 9.17 0.95
CA LEU A 10 5.51 8.37 2.18
C LEU A 10 4.72 9.12 3.25
N LYS A 11 5.03 10.41 3.47
CA LYS A 11 4.31 11.25 4.44
C LYS A 11 2.83 11.36 4.09
N MET A 12 2.51 11.53 2.81
CA MET A 12 1.12 11.55 2.33
C MET A 12 0.42 10.21 2.54
N ALA A 13 1.06 9.09 2.17
CA ALA A 13 0.49 7.76 2.34
C ALA A 13 0.20 7.44 3.82
N ILE A 14 1.15 7.71 4.72
CA ILE A 14 0.97 7.54 6.17
C ILE A 14 -0.16 8.44 6.70
N GLY A 15 -0.22 9.69 6.23
CA GLY A 15 -1.31 10.62 6.58
C GLY A 15 -2.69 10.09 6.19
N LEU A 16 -2.82 9.55 4.97
CA LEU A 16 -4.07 8.93 4.51
C LEU A 16 -4.42 7.69 5.34
N LEU A 17 -3.45 6.84 5.68
CA LEU A 17 -3.72 5.69 6.54
C LEU A 17 -4.26 6.15 7.91
N GLY A 18 -3.66 7.18 8.52
CA GLY A 18 -4.13 7.75 9.78
C GLY A 18 -5.52 8.38 9.67
N GLU A 19 -5.75 9.23 8.67
CA GLU A 19 -7.02 9.92 8.42
C GLU A 19 -8.20 8.94 8.27
N PHE A 20 -7.95 7.80 7.62
CA PHE A 20 -8.97 6.78 7.39
C PHE A 20 -8.93 5.64 8.41
N GLU A 21 -8.23 5.77 9.54
CA GLU A 21 -8.15 4.78 10.63
C GLU A 21 -7.66 3.40 10.16
N LEU A 22 -6.70 3.38 9.24
CA LEU A 22 -6.00 2.18 8.79
C LEU A 22 -4.68 1.99 9.56
N PRO A 23 -4.19 0.74 9.67
CA PRO A 23 -2.89 0.48 10.26
C PRO A 23 -1.78 1.22 9.50
N LEU A 24 -0.97 2.01 10.20
CA LEU A 24 0.11 2.81 9.57
C LEU A 24 1.20 1.94 8.92
N GLY A 25 1.36 0.69 9.39
CA GLY A 25 2.32 -0.28 8.84
C GLY A 25 1.79 -1.10 7.65
N LEU A 26 0.63 -0.74 7.08
CA LEU A 26 0.00 -1.54 6.02
C LEU A 26 0.79 -1.56 4.71
N LEU A 27 1.57 -0.52 4.42
CA LEU A 27 2.23 -0.33 3.13
C LEU A 27 3.75 -0.17 3.31
N PRO A 28 4.55 -1.24 3.10
CA PRO A 28 6.01 -1.17 3.12
C PRO A 28 6.52 -0.58 1.80
N LEU A 29 6.28 0.73 1.60
CA LEU A 29 6.62 1.44 0.37
C LEU A 29 8.13 1.69 0.27
N GLN A 30 8.72 1.44 -0.89
CA GLN A 30 10.12 1.71 -1.18
C GLN A 30 10.25 2.39 -2.54
N ASP A 31 11.17 3.36 -2.66
CA ASP A 31 11.45 4.04 -3.93
C ASP A 31 10.18 4.64 -4.57
N VAL A 32 9.35 5.29 -3.73
CA VAL A 32 8.08 5.90 -4.16
C VAL A 32 8.36 7.05 -5.13
N VAL A 33 7.69 7.00 -6.28
CA VAL A 33 7.75 8.00 -7.34
C VAL A 33 6.65 9.04 -7.13
N GLU A 34 5.44 8.58 -6.85
CA GLU A 34 4.28 9.44 -6.69
C GLU A 34 3.21 8.78 -5.80
N VAL A 35 2.51 9.60 -5.02
CA VAL A 35 1.27 9.24 -4.31
C VAL A 35 0.20 10.26 -4.67
N GLY A 36 -0.98 9.77 -5.03
CA GLY A 36 -2.13 10.61 -5.34
C GLY A 36 -3.37 10.22 -4.56
N PHE A 37 -4.21 11.22 -4.31
CA PHE A 37 -5.47 11.07 -3.61
C PHE A 37 -6.52 12.06 -4.11
N VAL A 38 -7.72 11.56 -4.40
CA VAL A 38 -8.91 12.34 -4.76
C VAL A 38 -9.89 12.28 -3.62
N GLN A 39 -9.97 13.37 -2.86
CA GLN A 39 -10.81 13.48 -1.67
C GLN A 39 -12.30 13.22 -1.97
N ALA A 40 -12.81 13.72 -3.10
CA ALA A 40 -14.22 13.58 -3.47
C ALA A 40 -14.67 12.12 -3.66
N THR A 41 -13.78 11.24 -4.12
CA THR A 41 -14.11 9.84 -4.45
C THR A 41 -13.42 8.82 -3.53
N GLY A 42 -12.49 9.27 -2.70
CA GLY A 42 -11.60 8.40 -1.95
C GLY A 42 -10.60 7.64 -2.82
N TYR A 43 -10.46 7.96 -4.10
CA TYR A 43 -9.53 7.26 -4.99
C TYR A 43 -8.08 7.60 -4.62
N MET A 44 -7.23 6.59 -4.48
CA MET A 44 -5.80 6.74 -4.25
C MET A 44 -4.99 5.87 -5.20
N TRP A 45 -3.77 6.33 -5.48
CA TRP A 45 -2.76 5.56 -6.19
C TRP A 45 -1.37 5.82 -5.62
N ILE A 46 -0.51 4.82 -5.77
CA ILE A 46 0.89 4.88 -5.40
C ILE A 46 1.68 4.28 -6.56
N VAL A 47 2.70 5.00 -7.00
CA VAL A 47 3.66 4.55 -8.00
C VAL A 47 5.02 4.40 -7.35
N GLN A 48 5.65 3.25 -7.53
CA GLN A 48 6.98 2.92 -7.00
C GLN A 48 7.87 2.39 -8.12
N LYS A 49 9.19 2.59 -8.02
CA LYS A 49 10.13 2.20 -9.09
C LYS A 49 10.20 0.70 -9.35
N LYS A 50 9.97 -0.10 -8.31
CA LYS A 50 10.11 -1.56 -8.36
C LYS A 50 9.08 -2.23 -7.49
N LYS A 51 8.71 -3.45 -7.84
CA LYS A 51 7.88 -4.31 -7.00
C LYS A 51 8.59 -4.59 -5.67
N VAL A 52 7.83 -4.60 -4.58
CA VAL A 52 8.33 -4.91 -3.23
C VAL A 52 7.60 -6.13 -2.71
N GLU A 53 8.34 -7.09 -2.13
CA GLU A 53 7.75 -8.19 -1.37
C GLU A 53 8.09 -8.01 0.11
N HIS A 54 7.08 -8.19 0.97
CA HIS A 54 7.22 -8.07 2.40
C HIS A 54 6.64 -9.31 3.08
N SER A 55 7.44 -9.92 3.95
CA SER A 55 7.01 -11.05 4.77
C SER A 55 6.51 -10.53 6.12
N PHE A 56 5.20 -10.59 6.33
CA PHE A 56 4.59 -10.31 7.62
C PHE A 56 4.75 -11.54 8.52
N LYS A 57 5.87 -11.58 9.26
CA LYS A 57 6.25 -12.71 10.13
C LYS A 57 5.15 -13.12 11.13
N LEU A 58 4.47 -12.14 11.72
CA LEU A 58 3.42 -12.38 12.73
C LEU A 58 2.25 -13.22 12.19
N ILE A 59 1.96 -13.12 10.90
CA ILE A 59 0.84 -13.83 10.26
C ILE A 59 1.32 -14.85 9.24
N SER A 60 2.65 -15.08 9.14
CA SER A 60 3.28 -15.95 8.14
C SER A 60 2.74 -15.74 6.72
N LYS A 61 2.58 -14.48 6.30
CA LYS A 61 2.12 -14.14 4.95
C LYS A 61 3.18 -13.36 4.19
N LEU A 62 3.43 -13.77 2.95
CA LEU A 62 4.22 -13.01 2.00
C LEU A 62 3.27 -12.14 1.19
N VAL A 63 3.44 -10.82 1.25
CA VAL A 63 2.62 -9.88 0.49
C VAL A 63 3.51 -9.17 -0.52
N SER A 64 3.05 -9.11 -1.75
CA SER A 64 3.72 -8.42 -2.84
C SER A 64 2.96 -7.17 -3.24
N TYR A 65 3.69 -6.08 -3.43
CA TYR A 65 3.24 -4.74 -3.79
C TYR A 65 3.86 -4.38 -5.14
N ASP A 66 3.02 -4.21 -6.15
CA ASP A 66 3.43 -3.92 -7.52
C ASP A 66 3.90 -2.47 -7.69
N THR A 67 4.42 -2.15 -8.87
CA THR A 67 4.88 -0.82 -9.26
C THR A 67 3.76 0.23 -9.27
N GLU A 68 2.52 -0.20 -9.53
CA GLU A 68 1.33 0.63 -9.46
C GLU A 68 0.29 -0.01 -8.52
N ILE A 69 -0.05 0.71 -7.46
CA ILE A 69 -1.06 0.31 -6.47
C ILE A 69 -2.21 1.30 -6.56
N THR A 70 -3.43 0.80 -6.71
CA THR A 70 -4.62 1.66 -6.83
C THR A 70 -5.75 1.13 -5.96
N GLY A 71 -6.65 2.03 -5.53
CA GLY A 71 -7.83 1.63 -4.77
C GLY A 71 -8.68 2.80 -4.33
N HIS A 72 -9.78 2.50 -3.67
CA HIS A 72 -10.65 3.50 -3.04
C HIS A 72 -10.59 3.33 -1.53
N ILE A 73 -10.02 4.34 -0.85
CA ILE A 73 -9.93 4.37 0.60
C ILE A 73 -11.27 4.82 1.20
N GLN A 74 -11.66 4.17 2.29
CA GLN A 74 -12.80 4.49 3.13
C GLN A 74 -12.38 4.28 4.58
N LYS A 75 -13.19 4.80 5.51
CA LYS A 75 -12.95 4.60 6.94
C LYS A 75 -12.76 3.10 7.26
N LYS A 76 -11.58 2.75 7.79
CA LYS A 76 -11.12 1.40 8.16
C LYS A 76 -11.04 0.37 7.02
N ARG A 77 -11.13 0.79 5.75
CA ARG A 77 -11.17 -0.16 4.61
C ARG A 77 -10.64 0.42 3.31
N ILE A 78 -9.98 -0.42 2.50
CA ILE A 78 -9.68 -0.12 1.09
C ILE A 78 -10.55 -1.04 0.20
N LYS A 79 -11.22 -0.45 -0.79
CA LYS A 79 -12.04 -1.16 -1.79
C LYS A 79 -11.34 -1.15 -3.15
N LYS A 80 -11.61 -2.19 -3.95
CA LYS A 80 -11.07 -2.35 -5.31
C LYS A 80 -9.54 -2.20 -5.35
N LEU A 81 -8.85 -2.71 -4.33
CA LEU A 81 -7.39 -2.66 -4.22
C LEU A 81 -6.78 -3.48 -5.36
N LYS A 82 -5.90 -2.86 -6.14
CA LYS A 82 -5.07 -3.49 -7.17
C LYS A 82 -3.60 -3.25 -6.87
N GLY A 83 -2.74 -4.10 -7.41
CA GLY A 83 -1.29 -4.01 -7.18
C GLY A 83 -0.84 -4.56 -5.83
N VAL A 84 -1.72 -5.19 -5.03
CA VAL A 84 -1.35 -5.88 -3.79
C VAL A 84 -1.82 -7.33 -3.87
N LYS A 85 -0.90 -8.28 -3.68
CA LYS A 85 -1.19 -9.71 -3.71
C LYS A 85 -0.59 -10.39 -2.49
N ALA A 86 -1.44 -10.97 -1.65
CA ALA A 86 -1.02 -11.90 -0.62
C ALA A 86 -0.76 -13.27 -1.27
N LYS A 87 0.44 -13.80 -1.08
CA LYS A 87 0.81 -15.17 -1.40
C LYS A 87 0.68 -15.99 -0.11
N GLU A 88 0.09 -17.17 -0.23
CA GLU A 88 0.18 -18.17 0.83
C GLU A 88 1.58 -18.79 0.79
N LEU A 89 2.22 -18.87 1.95
CA LEU A 89 3.39 -19.72 2.10
C LEU A 89 2.87 -21.16 2.12
N MET A 90 3.14 -21.94 1.08
CA MET A 90 2.93 -23.38 1.16
C MET A 90 3.92 -23.92 2.21
N LEU A 91 3.41 -24.31 3.37
CA LEU A 91 4.18 -25.11 4.32
C LEU A 91 4.30 -26.50 3.70
N TRP A 92 5.49 -26.89 3.25
CA TRP A 92 5.78 -28.28 2.93
C TRP A 92 6.13 -28.99 4.25
N PRO A 93 5.35 -29.98 4.72
CA PRO A 93 5.84 -30.84 5.79
C PRO A 93 6.95 -31.75 5.21
N PRO A 94 8.04 -32.02 5.96
CA PRO A 94 9.09 -32.95 5.53
C PRO A 94 8.55 -34.36 5.25
#